data_AF-A0A3D4CX28-F1
#
_entry.id   AF-A0A3D4CX28-F1
#
_cell.length_a   1.000
_cell.length_b   1.000
_cell.length_c   1.000
_cell.angle_alpha   90.00
_cell.angle_beta   90.00
_cell.angle_gamma   90.00
#
_symmetry.space_group_name_H-M   'P 1'
#
loop_
_entity.id
_entity.type
_entity.pdbx_description
1 polymer ?
#
loop_
_entity_poly.entity_id
_entity_poly.type
_entity_poly.pdbx_seq_one_letter_code
_entity_poly.pdbx_strand_id
1 'polypeptide(L)'
;NERAYYGHILDIVNTSFNSAYINEWIDHYQCFLTGNQPSLSTFRSYINTRSRHAANLINNAVTNIPYRINTPDGMETNQSFITVSGDGWVDVREIRFSGGGALPITWTDNNSWEVTVPVSPGANTITLEAVGFDGVVISRDSVDITGSSTLAPATAANFAITEFNYHPGPPTADEQIAGFLDSDAFEFIEMQNLSETQAIDLTNLAFTNGITFNFPSSTLDPGARVIVAGNEAAFIHRYGGGLPVIGQYQISNSNRLSNDGERLRLEDASGTAISDFTYNEGAPWPSSADGFGYSLVLMCPGLNDPTLPQSWRTSATVNGNANGSDTIDLATWMVTNRVLDLSFDDDGDRSASLLEFATGRDPNIFDATDEVESAIVETDGQLFAAMVFRQQIGADEISFRGESSGDLVNWTDGPLYLGRTNNGDGTSSVWFVSNRAIGTSEREFLRLEITTKP
;
A
#
# COMPACT_ATOMS: atom_id res chain seq x y z
N ASN A 1 -13.52 28.65 15.22
CA ASN A 1 -14.29 28.95 13.98
C ASN A 1 -14.00 30.31 13.34
N GLU A 2 -13.55 31.33 14.07
CA GLU A 2 -13.29 32.67 13.50
C GLU A 2 -12.10 32.70 12.50
N ARG A 3 -10.97 32.06 12.84
CA ARG A 3 -9.82 31.93 11.92
C ARG A 3 -10.20 31.32 10.56
N ALA A 4 -10.97 30.23 10.59
CA ALA A 4 -11.44 29.56 9.37
C ALA A 4 -12.32 30.48 8.51
N TYR A 5 -13.18 31.30 9.14
CA TYR A 5 -13.95 32.31 8.44
C TYR A 5 -13.04 33.33 7.74
N TYR A 6 -12.03 33.87 8.42
CA TYR A 6 -11.09 34.81 7.81
C TYR A 6 -10.31 34.20 6.65
N GLY A 7 -9.81 32.97 6.80
CA GLY A 7 -9.14 32.25 5.71
C GLY A 7 -10.04 32.05 4.49
N HIS A 8 -11.30 31.66 4.69
CA HIS A 8 -12.26 31.52 3.60
C HIS A 8 -12.60 32.84 2.90
N ILE A 9 -12.77 33.93 3.65
CA ILE A 9 -12.99 35.25 3.04
C ILE A 9 -11.73 35.69 2.28
N LEU A 10 -10.54 35.45 2.83
CA LEU A 10 -9.27 35.76 2.18
C LEU A 10 -9.13 35.00 0.84
N ASP A 11 -9.42 33.71 0.85
CA ASP A 11 -9.45 32.88 -0.35
C ASP A 11 -10.40 33.44 -1.42
N ILE A 12 -11.66 33.72 -1.05
CA ILE A 12 -12.65 34.30 -1.97
C ILE A 12 -12.14 35.59 -2.60
N VAL A 13 -11.58 36.52 -1.81
CA VAL A 13 -11.09 37.79 -2.35
C VAL A 13 -9.81 37.64 -3.16
N ASN A 14 -9.06 36.55 -3.01
CA ASN A 14 -7.85 36.28 -3.79
C ASN A 14 -8.14 35.48 -5.07
N THR A 15 -9.20 34.66 -5.11
CA THR A 15 -9.47 33.76 -6.23
C THR A 15 -10.61 34.21 -7.13
N SER A 16 -11.76 34.58 -6.55
CA SER A 16 -13.03 34.70 -7.30
C SER A 16 -13.71 36.06 -7.18
N PHE A 17 -13.48 36.80 -6.09
CA PHE A 17 -14.05 38.12 -5.85
C PHE A 17 -12.98 39.21 -5.91
N ASN A 18 -12.26 39.28 -7.04
CA ASN A 18 -11.28 40.32 -7.33
C ASN A 18 -11.37 40.80 -8.77
N SER A 19 -10.68 41.90 -9.04
CA SER A 19 -10.64 42.49 -10.38
C SER A 19 -9.94 41.59 -11.39
N ALA A 20 -8.90 40.84 -11.04
CA ALA A 20 -8.20 40.00 -12.01
C ALA A 20 -9.14 38.93 -12.60
N TYR A 21 -9.88 38.22 -11.75
CA TYR A 21 -10.83 37.19 -12.17
C TYR A 21 -12.10 37.78 -12.81
N ILE A 22 -12.79 38.71 -12.14
CA ILE A 22 -14.10 39.18 -12.60
C ILE A 22 -14.01 40.04 -13.86
N ASN A 23 -12.89 40.72 -14.10
CA ASN A 23 -12.75 41.59 -15.27
C ASN A 23 -12.94 40.83 -16.59
N GLU A 24 -12.38 39.62 -16.71
CA GLU A 24 -12.54 38.77 -17.90
C GLU A 24 -14.02 38.45 -18.16
N TRP A 25 -14.75 38.05 -17.12
CA TRP A 25 -16.18 37.77 -17.22
C TRP A 25 -17.01 39.01 -17.55
N ILE A 26 -16.68 40.16 -16.95
CA ILE A 26 -17.35 41.42 -17.27
C ILE A 26 -17.15 41.75 -18.75
N ASP A 27 -15.93 41.66 -19.27
CA ASP A 27 -15.64 41.95 -20.68
C ASP A 27 -16.35 40.96 -21.62
N HIS A 28 -16.31 39.67 -21.29
CA HIS A 28 -17.00 38.63 -22.05
C HIS A 28 -18.51 38.88 -22.10
N TYR A 29 -19.17 39.10 -20.96
CA TYR A 29 -20.62 39.26 -20.93
C TYR A 29 -21.11 40.61 -21.42
N GLN A 30 -20.29 41.66 -21.31
CA GLN A 30 -20.62 43.00 -21.79
C GLN A 30 -20.88 43.02 -23.30
N CYS A 31 -20.28 42.11 -24.08
CA CYS A 31 -20.48 42.05 -25.54
C CYS A 31 -21.89 41.57 -25.94
N PHE A 32 -22.60 40.87 -25.06
CA PHE A 32 -23.99 40.42 -25.30
C PHE A 32 -25.04 41.46 -24.92
N LEU A 33 -24.65 42.53 -24.22
CA LEU A 33 -25.58 43.59 -23.82
C LEU A 33 -25.76 44.58 -24.98
N THR A 34 -27.01 44.77 -25.42
CA THR A 34 -27.39 45.69 -26.49
C THR A 34 -28.37 46.76 -25.99
N GLY A 35 -28.34 47.95 -26.61
CA GLY A 35 -29.25 49.06 -26.29
C GLY A 35 -28.97 49.75 -24.94
N ASN A 36 -30.02 50.21 -24.26
CA ASN A 36 -29.93 51.00 -23.00
C ASN A 36 -29.74 50.13 -21.74
N GLN A 37 -29.17 48.93 -21.85
CA GLN A 37 -28.89 48.06 -20.70
C GLN A 37 -27.74 48.64 -19.84
N PRO A 38 -27.80 48.56 -18.50
CA PRO A 38 -26.72 49.03 -17.63
C PRO A 38 -25.41 48.30 -17.92
N SER A 39 -24.29 49.04 -18.01
CA SER A 39 -22.98 48.44 -18.22
C SER A 39 -22.51 47.67 -16.99
N LEU A 40 -22.04 46.44 -17.21
CA LEU A 40 -21.43 45.59 -16.17
C LEU A 40 -20.09 46.16 -15.68
N SER A 41 -19.45 47.04 -16.45
CA SER A 41 -18.22 47.74 -16.04
C SER A 41 -18.38 48.54 -14.73
N THR A 42 -19.61 48.93 -14.39
CA THR A 42 -19.94 49.63 -13.14
C THR A 42 -19.59 48.81 -11.89
N PHE A 43 -19.61 47.47 -11.98
CA PHE A 43 -19.28 46.58 -10.86
C PHE A 43 -17.78 46.47 -10.57
N ARG A 44 -16.90 46.84 -11.52
CA ARG A 44 -15.43 46.73 -11.36
C ARG A 44 -14.92 47.46 -10.13
N SER A 45 -15.36 48.72 -9.96
CA SER A 45 -14.98 49.56 -8.83
C SER A 45 -15.53 49.04 -7.50
N TYR A 46 -16.78 48.57 -7.51
CA TYR A 46 -17.43 47.99 -6.33
C TYR A 46 -16.67 46.76 -5.84
N ILE A 47 -16.41 45.79 -6.72
CA ILE A 47 -15.72 44.54 -6.39
C ILE A 47 -14.32 44.84 -5.84
N ASN A 48 -13.53 45.67 -6.53
CA ASN A 48 -12.20 46.06 -6.07
C ASN A 48 -12.22 46.78 -4.70
N THR A 49 -13.24 47.60 -4.44
CA THR A 49 -13.36 48.30 -3.16
C THR A 49 -13.74 47.35 -2.04
N ARG A 50 -14.66 46.43 -2.30
CA ARG A 50 -15.14 45.45 -1.32
C ARG A 50 -14.09 44.38 -1.01
N SER A 51 -13.36 43.89 -2.02
CA SER A 51 -12.28 42.92 -1.82
C SER A 51 -11.15 43.51 -0.96
N ARG A 52 -10.70 44.73 -1.28
CA ARG A 52 -9.70 45.46 -0.47
C ARG A 52 -10.21 45.76 0.94
N HIS A 53 -11.48 46.13 1.09
CA HIS A 53 -12.07 46.37 2.40
C HIS A 53 -12.05 45.10 3.26
N ALA A 54 -12.47 43.96 2.70
CA ALA A 54 -12.43 42.68 3.40
C ALA A 54 -11.00 42.26 3.77
N ALA A 55 -10.05 42.36 2.84
CA ALA A 55 -8.63 42.08 3.11
C ALA A 55 -8.06 42.96 4.23
N ASN A 56 -8.41 44.26 4.26
CA ASN A 56 -8.00 45.16 5.34
C ASN A 56 -8.61 44.77 6.69
N LEU A 57 -9.88 44.37 6.73
CA LEU A 57 -10.51 43.90 7.97
C LEU A 57 -9.82 42.62 8.49
N ILE A 58 -9.46 41.70 7.62
CA ILE A 58 -8.73 40.48 7.99
C ILE A 58 -7.35 40.82 8.58
N ASN A 59 -6.57 41.67 7.90
CA ASN A 59 -5.25 42.10 8.40
C ASN A 59 -5.32 42.84 9.75
N ASN A 60 -6.43 43.52 10.03
CA ASN A 60 -6.66 44.18 11.32
C ASN A 60 -7.12 43.19 12.41
N ALA A 61 -7.85 42.14 12.04
CA ALA A 61 -8.36 41.14 12.97
C ALA A 61 -7.29 40.11 13.37
N VAL A 62 -6.47 39.69 12.42
CA VAL A 62 -5.39 38.73 12.62
C VAL A 62 -4.11 39.27 12.01
N THR A 63 -3.11 39.50 12.85
CA THR A 63 -1.80 39.99 12.44
C THR A 63 -1.19 39.07 11.39
N ASN A 64 -0.84 39.63 10.24
CA ASN A 64 -0.13 38.90 9.20
C ASN A 64 1.29 38.57 9.66
N ILE A 65 1.56 37.27 9.81
CA ILE A 65 2.84 36.74 10.26
C ILE A 65 3.30 35.63 9.32
N PRO A 66 4.62 35.46 9.12
CA PRO A 66 5.13 34.36 8.32
C PRO A 66 4.85 33.02 9.01
N TYR A 67 4.65 31.98 8.19
CA TYR A 67 4.70 30.61 8.65
C TYR A 67 6.10 30.26 9.18
N ARG A 68 6.16 29.67 10.37
CA ARG A 68 7.40 29.16 10.98
C ARG A 68 7.12 28.11 12.05
N ILE A 69 8.12 27.28 12.33
CA ILE A 69 8.18 26.40 13.50
C ILE A 69 8.77 27.17 14.67
N ASN A 70 8.14 27.06 15.85
CA ASN A 70 8.63 27.63 17.11
C ASN A 70 9.23 26.55 18.03
N THR A 71 9.07 25.28 17.67
CA THR A 71 9.65 24.15 18.41
C THR A 71 11.18 24.27 18.44
N PRO A 72 11.83 24.12 19.61
CA PRO A 72 13.28 24.27 19.71
C PRO A 72 14.04 23.29 18.83
N ASP A 73 15.01 23.80 18.08
CA ASP A 73 15.88 23.02 17.22
C ASP A 73 16.93 22.23 18.04
N GLY A 74 17.25 21.02 17.58
CA GLY A 74 18.21 20.13 18.23
C GLY A 74 17.71 19.53 19.56
N MET A 75 16.39 19.53 19.80
CA MET A 75 15.84 18.93 21.02
C MET A 75 15.93 17.40 21.00
N GLU A 76 15.96 16.80 22.19
CA GLU A 76 15.90 15.35 22.36
C GLU A 76 14.53 14.93 22.91
N THR A 77 14.07 13.75 22.51
CA THR A 77 12.85 13.14 23.04
C THR A 77 13.03 11.64 23.24
N ASN A 78 12.36 11.07 24.24
CA ASN A 78 12.25 9.62 24.43
C ASN A 78 10.90 9.07 23.96
N GLN A 79 10.11 9.87 23.26
CA GLN A 79 8.80 9.51 22.71
C GLN A 79 8.92 9.22 21.20
N SER A 80 8.08 8.32 20.69
CA SER A 80 7.92 8.02 19.26
C SER A 80 7.11 9.09 18.52
N PHE A 81 6.44 9.98 19.26
CA PHE A 81 5.67 11.11 18.75
C PHE A 81 5.92 12.33 19.61
N ILE A 82 5.95 13.50 18.98
CA ILE A 82 5.98 14.79 19.68
C ILE A 82 4.97 15.76 19.10
N THR A 83 4.64 16.78 19.88
CA THR A 83 3.94 17.97 19.38
C THR A 83 4.96 18.96 18.83
N VAL A 84 4.85 19.28 17.54
CA VAL A 84 5.54 20.41 16.92
C VAL A 84 4.56 21.58 16.90
N SER A 85 5.01 22.71 17.42
CA SER A 85 4.28 23.97 17.43
C SER A 85 4.96 25.02 16.55
N GLY A 86 4.16 25.97 16.08
CA GLY A 86 4.61 27.07 15.27
C GLY A 86 3.56 28.14 15.10
N ASP A 87 3.79 29.01 14.13
CA ASP A 87 2.90 30.12 13.78
C ASP A 87 2.61 30.12 12.28
N GLY A 88 1.45 30.67 11.89
CA GLY A 88 1.02 30.79 10.50
C GLY A 88 -0.26 31.62 10.36
N TRP A 89 -0.26 32.54 9.40
CA TRP A 89 -1.39 33.43 9.14
C TRP A 89 -2.58 32.72 8.51
N VAL A 90 -3.74 33.40 8.45
CA VAL A 90 -5.03 32.83 8.03
C VAL A 90 -5.07 32.29 6.60
N ASP A 91 -4.04 32.55 5.80
CA ASP A 91 -3.82 31.97 4.47
C ASP A 91 -3.39 30.49 4.53
N VAL A 92 -2.81 30.04 5.63
CA VAL A 92 -2.51 28.62 5.87
C VAL A 92 -3.81 27.85 6.07
N ARG A 93 -4.09 26.94 5.13
CA ARG A 93 -5.22 26.02 5.15
C ARG A 93 -4.84 24.66 5.72
N GLU A 94 -3.67 24.18 5.35
CA GLU A 94 -3.16 22.85 5.66
C GLU A 94 -1.69 22.93 6.05
N ILE A 95 -1.27 22.05 6.94
CA ILE A 95 0.11 21.75 7.29
C ILE A 95 0.30 20.28 7.02
N ARG A 96 1.35 19.93 6.28
CA ARG A 96 1.66 18.56 5.90
C ARG A 96 3.15 18.29 5.98
N PHE A 97 3.52 17.01 6.01
CA PHE A 97 4.90 16.62 5.74
C PHE A 97 5.29 17.00 4.32
N SER A 98 6.55 17.39 4.09
CA SER A 98 7.03 17.65 2.74
C SER A 98 7.00 16.38 1.90
N GLY A 99 6.19 16.39 0.84
CA GLY A 99 5.93 15.21 0.00
C GLY A 99 4.99 14.16 0.61
N GLY A 100 4.47 14.40 1.82
CA GLY A 100 3.56 13.50 2.53
C GLY A 100 2.12 14.03 2.62
N GLY A 101 1.35 13.48 3.56
CA GLY A 101 -0.06 13.80 3.76
C GLY A 101 -0.31 14.91 4.77
N ALA A 102 -1.54 15.42 4.75
CA ALA A 102 -2.02 16.46 5.66
C ALA A 102 -2.01 15.98 7.12
N LEU A 103 -1.56 16.85 8.02
CA LEU A 103 -1.58 16.59 9.46
C LEU A 103 -2.82 17.20 10.10
N PRO A 104 -3.41 16.54 11.12
CA PRO A 104 -4.41 17.18 11.97
C PRO A 104 -3.81 18.39 12.70
N ILE A 105 -4.32 19.58 12.38
CA ILE A 105 -3.84 20.85 12.97
C ILE A 105 -4.74 21.25 14.12
N THR A 106 -4.13 21.57 15.26
CA THR A 106 -4.79 22.28 16.35
C THR A 106 -4.34 23.74 16.35
N TRP A 107 -5.25 24.67 16.06
CA TRP A 107 -4.99 26.09 16.22
C TRP A 107 -5.23 26.48 17.68
N THR A 108 -4.17 26.91 18.39
CA THR A 108 -4.24 27.28 19.80
C THR A 108 -4.69 28.73 20.00
N ASP A 109 -4.46 29.58 18.99
CA ASP A 109 -5.05 30.90 18.87
C ASP A 109 -5.29 31.27 17.37
N ASN A 110 -5.35 32.56 17.04
CA ASN A 110 -5.60 33.02 15.68
C ASN A 110 -4.43 32.74 14.71
N ASN A 111 -3.23 32.47 15.22
CA ASN A 111 -1.98 32.43 14.49
C ASN A 111 -1.02 31.32 14.92
N SER A 112 -1.20 30.72 16.10
CA SER A 112 -0.38 29.62 16.60
C SER A 112 -1.03 28.27 16.35
N TRP A 113 -0.21 27.29 15.95
CA TRP A 113 -0.65 25.95 15.61
C TRP A 113 0.19 24.88 16.32
N GLU A 114 -0.39 23.71 16.48
CA GLU A 114 0.22 22.48 16.96
C GLU A 114 -0.16 21.32 16.05
N VAL A 115 0.82 20.48 15.70
CA VAL A 115 0.64 19.20 15.00
C VAL A 115 1.42 18.12 15.73
N THR A 116 0.95 16.87 15.62
CA THR A 116 1.67 15.72 16.18
C THR A 116 2.44 15.02 15.06
N VAL A 117 3.72 14.73 15.29
CA VAL A 117 4.62 14.16 14.28
C VAL A 117 5.36 12.93 14.83
N PRO A 118 5.54 11.87 14.03
CA PRO A 118 6.41 10.75 14.40
C PRO A 118 7.87 11.17 14.52
N VAL A 119 8.61 10.51 15.42
CA VAL A 119 10.05 10.66 15.64
C VAL A 119 10.67 9.27 15.72
N SER A 120 11.59 8.98 14.80
CA SER A 120 12.33 7.73 14.80
C SER A 120 13.49 7.76 15.81
N PRO A 121 13.98 6.61 16.29
CA PRO A 121 15.25 6.56 17.04
C PRO A 121 16.40 7.13 16.19
N GLY A 122 17.22 8.00 16.78
CA GLY A 122 18.30 8.71 16.10
C GLY A 122 17.90 10.12 15.63
N ALA A 123 18.65 10.66 14.66
CA ALA A 123 18.44 12.02 14.16
C ALA A 123 17.25 12.07 13.19
N ASN A 124 16.36 13.04 13.37
CA ASN A 124 15.21 13.31 12.51
C ASN A 124 15.23 14.78 12.09
N THR A 125 15.05 15.04 10.80
CA THR A 125 14.78 16.39 10.28
C THR A 125 13.32 16.44 9.85
N ILE A 126 12.49 17.09 10.64
CA ILE A 126 11.05 17.21 10.37
C ILE A 126 10.83 18.46 9.52
N THR A 127 10.43 18.26 8.26
CA THR A 127 10.13 19.35 7.33
C THR A 127 8.63 19.43 7.06
N LEU A 128 8.03 20.56 7.43
CA LEU A 128 6.60 20.81 7.30
C LEU A 128 6.33 21.89 6.25
N GLU A 129 5.31 21.66 5.42
CA GLU A 129 4.83 22.61 4.41
C GLU A 129 3.53 23.25 4.87
N ALA A 130 3.44 24.57 4.79
CA ALA A 130 2.19 25.30 4.87
C ALA A 130 1.58 25.43 3.48
N VAL A 131 0.34 24.96 3.32
CA VAL A 131 -0.39 24.95 2.05
C VAL A 131 -1.58 25.90 2.13
N GLY A 132 -1.76 26.69 1.06
CA GLY A 132 -2.84 27.63 0.91
C GLY A 132 -4.17 26.99 0.51
N PHE A 133 -5.22 27.81 0.43
CA PHE A 133 -6.55 27.37 0.00
C PHE A 133 -6.61 26.96 -1.49
N ASP A 134 -5.65 27.41 -2.28
CA ASP A 134 -5.44 27.01 -3.68
C ASP A 134 -4.66 25.70 -3.84
N GLY A 135 -4.25 25.07 -2.73
CA GLY A 135 -3.44 23.84 -2.72
C GLY A 135 -1.95 24.08 -2.99
N VAL A 136 -1.50 25.33 -3.10
CA VAL A 136 -0.10 25.66 -3.34
C VAL A 136 0.66 25.78 -2.02
N VAL A 137 1.90 25.29 -1.99
CA VAL A 137 2.80 25.47 -0.84
C VAL A 137 3.17 26.95 -0.72
N ILE A 138 2.76 27.57 0.38
CA ILE A 138 3.05 28.97 0.73
C ILE A 138 4.48 29.08 1.28
N SER A 139 4.84 28.18 2.19
CA SER A 139 6.13 28.19 2.89
C SER A 139 6.49 26.78 3.37
N ARG A 140 7.77 26.60 3.72
CA ARG A 140 8.31 25.39 4.32
C ARG A 140 9.21 25.78 5.47
N ASP A 141 9.21 24.99 6.52
CA ASP A 141 10.13 25.15 7.64
C ASP A 141 10.50 23.78 8.22
N SER A 142 11.64 23.72 8.91
CA SER A 142 12.21 22.46 9.42
C SER A 142 12.67 22.58 10.86
N VAL A 143 12.67 21.45 11.58
CA VAL A 143 13.22 21.32 12.92
C VAL A 143 13.94 19.98 13.07
N ASP A 144 15.13 20.00 13.67
CA ASP A 144 15.90 18.80 13.97
C ASP A 144 15.58 18.29 15.38
N ILE A 145 15.27 17.00 15.48
CA ILE A 145 14.92 16.31 16.73
C ILE A 145 15.69 15.00 16.80
N THR A 146 16.30 14.73 17.96
CA THR A 146 16.94 13.43 18.22
C THR A 146 16.03 12.55 19.07
N GLY A 147 15.59 11.43 18.51
CA GLY A 147 14.82 10.41 19.21
C GLY A 147 15.73 9.43 19.96
N SER A 148 15.38 9.15 21.22
CA SER A 148 16.05 8.16 22.09
C SER A 148 15.14 6.99 22.49
N SER A 149 13.91 6.96 21.96
CA SER A 149 12.95 5.88 22.18
C SER A 149 13.48 4.56 21.62
N THR A 150 13.09 3.44 22.24
CA THR A 150 13.23 2.08 21.67
C THR A 150 11.98 1.66 20.88
N LEU A 151 11.10 2.59 20.57
CA LEU A 151 9.92 2.38 19.75
C LEU A 151 10.09 3.19 18.47
N ALA A 152 9.98 2.54 17.32
CA ALA A 152 10.05 3.20 16.03
C ALA A 152 8.64 3.44 15.46
N PRO A 153 8.37 4.57 14.78
CA PRO A 153 7.15 4.69 13.97
C PRO A 153 7.07 3.60 12.90
N ALA A 154 5.87 3.11 12.60
CA ALA A 154 5.67 2.20 11.48
C ALA A 154 5.84 2.93 10.12
N THR A 155 6.53 2.30 9.19
CA THR A 155 6.84 2.80 7.83
C THR A 155 6.90 1.61 6.86
N ALA A 156 6.97 1.88 5.55
CA ALA A 156 7.17 0.83 4.54
C ALA A 156 8.44 -0.03 4.75
N ALA A 157 9.41 0.44 5.54
CA ALA A 157 10.66 -0.29 5.80
C ALA A 157 10.54 -1.33 6.93
N ASN A 158 9.56 -1.21 7.84
CA ASN A 158 9.44 -2.05 9.03
C ASN A 158 8.03 -2.62 9.25
N PHE A 159 7.06 -2.26 8.40
CA PHE A 159 5.68 -2.74 8.50
C PHE A 159 5.13 -3.03 7.11
N ALA A 160 4.47 -4.17 6.94
CA ALA A 160 3.89 -4.56 5.65
C ALA A 160 2.57 -5.31 5.82
N ILE A 161 1.71 -5.21 4.81
CA ILE A 161 0.57 -6.14 4.62
C ILE A 161 1.15 -7.48 4.19
N THR A 162 0.88 -8.53 4.96
CA THR A 162 1.45 -9.87 4.75
C THR A 162 0.45 -10.86 4.22
N GLU A 163 -0.82 -10.71 4.56
CA GLU A 163 -1.88 -11.60 4.13
C GLU A 163 -3.21 -10.84 4.11
N PHE A 164 -4.07 -11.10 3.12
CA PHE A 164 -5.44 -10.62 3.16
C PHE A 164 -6.39 -11.58 2.43
N ASN A 165 -7.62 -11.67 2.91
CA ASN A 165 -8.67 -12.49 2.31
C ASN A 165 -9.80 -11.57 1.85
N TYR A 166 -9.76 -11.15 0.58
CA TYR A 166 -10.70 -10.17 0.03
C TYR A 166 -12.03 -10.80 -0.39
N HIS A 167 -12.04 -12.08 -0.80
CA HIS A 167 -13.26 -12.81 -1.15
C HIS A 167 -13.25 -14.18 -0.47
N PRO A 168 -13.62 -14.25 0.82
CA PRO A 168 -13.60 -15.48 1.58
C PRO A 168 -14.54 -16.54 1.01
N GLY A 169 -14.30 -17.81 1.35
CA GLY A 169 -15.18 -18.91 0.97
C GLY A 169 -16.59 -18.77 1.56
N PRO A 170 -17.58 -19.47 0.97
CA PRO A 170 -18.98 -19.38 1.39
C PRO A 170 -19.15 -19.75 2.87
N PRO A 171 -20.12 -19.14 3.58
CA PRO A 171 -20.40 -19.48 4.97
C PRO A 171 -20.75 -20.97 5.14
N THR A 172 -20.14 -21.62 6.12
CA THR A 172 -20.47 -22.97 6.57
C THR A 172 -21.87 -23.00 7.21
N ALA A 173 -22.43 -24.20 7.39
CA ALA A 173 -23.75 -24.35 8.03
C ALA A 173 -23.77 -23.77 9.47
N ASP A 174 -22.69 -23.95 10.22
CA ASP A 174 -22.58 -23.45 11.60
C ASP A 174 -22.48 -21.91 11.63
N GLU A 175 -21.75 -21.31 10.70
CA GLU A 175 -21.68 -19.86 10.52
C GLU A 175 -23.04 -19.25 10.13
N GLN A 176 -23.78 -19.92 9.26
CA GLN A 176 -25.13 -19.50 8.88
C GLN A 176 -26.09 -19.55 10.08
N ILE A 177 -25.98 -20.58 10.92
CA ILE A 177 -26.74 -20.68 12.18
C ILE A 177 -26.38 -19.55 13.15
N ALA A 178 -25.10 -19.14 13.18
CA ALA A 178 -24.62 -17.99 13.95
C ALA A 178 -25.05 -16.63 13.38
N GLY A 179 -25.68 -16.60 12.19
CA GLY A 179 -26.19 -15.39 11.55
C GLY A 179 -25.23 -14.73 10.56
N PHE A 180 -24.10 -15.38 10.25
CA PHE A 180 -23.15 -14.90 9.25
C PHE A 180 -23.50 -15.50 7.89
N LEU A 181 -24.21 -14.72 7.07
CA LEU A 181 -24.76 -15.16 5.78
C LEU A 181 -23.98 -14.62 4.57
N ASP A 182 -23.14 -13.61 4.79
CA ASP A 182 -22.33 -12.95 3.76
C ASP A 182 -20.88 -13.42 3.92
N SER A 183 -20.24 -13.90 2.85
CA SER A 183 -18.83 -14.31 2.86
C SER A 183 -17.91 -13.14 3.17
N ASP A 184 -18.30 -11.93 2.78
CA ASP A 184 -17.52 -10.72 2.99
C ASP A 184 -17.35 -10.42 4.50
N ALA A 185 -18.25 -10.93 5.35
CA ALA A 185 -18.11 -10.79 6.81
C ALA A 185 -16.82 -11.42 7.36
N PHE A 186 -16.22 -12.35 6.62
CA PHE A 186 -15.02 -13.09 7.03
C PHE A 186 -13.73 -12.54 6.41
N GLU A 187 -13.80 -11.39 5.74
CA GLU A 187 -12.60 -10.73 5.22
C GLU A 187 -11.65 -10.36 6.35
N PHE A 188 -10.36 -10.26 6.04
CA PHE A 188 -9.38 -9.70 6.94
C PHE A 188 -8.17 -9.18 6.17
N ILE A 189 -7.43 -8.29 6.83
CA ILE A 189 -6.11 -7.81 6.40
C ILE A 189 -5.17 -8.01 7.58
N GLU A 190 -4.08 -8.73 7.35
CA GLU A 190 -3.00 -8.93 8.29
C GLU A 190 -1.78 -8.11 7.89
N MET A 191 -1.14 -7.54 8.91
CA MET A 191 0.13 -6.87 8.78
C MET A 191 1.15 -7.41 9.79
N GLN A 192 2.43 -7.26 9.49
CA GLN A 192 3.54 -7.72 10.33
C GLN A 192 4.56 -6.61 10.56
N ASN A 193 5.08 -6.53 11.80
CA ASN A 193 6.32 -5.84 12.08
C ASN A 193 7.50 -6.66 11.54
N LEU A 194 8.15 -6.16 10.49
CA LEU A 194 9.26 -6.82 9.82
C LEU A 194 10.57 -6.77 10.61
N SER A 195 10.64 -5.93 11.66
CA SER A 195 11.81 -5.91 12.52
C SER A 195 11.80 -7.08 13.49
N GLU A 196 12.91 -7.82 13.55
CA GLU A 196 13.11 -8.88 14.55
C GLU A 196 13.55 -8.36 15.92
N THR A 197 13.92 -7.08 16.03
CA THR A 197 14.52 -6.52 17.25
C THR A 197 13.87 -5.24 17.75
N GLN A 198 13.10 -4.54 16.92
CA GLN A 198 12.50 -3.25 17.24
C GLN A 198 10.98 -3.35 17.31
N ALA A 199 10.38 -2.91 18.42
CA ALA A 199 8.94 -2.70 18.47
C ALA A 199 8.56 -1.46 17.66
N ILE A 200 7.36 -1.45 17.08
CA ILE A 200 6.85 -0.33 16.29
C ILE A 200 5.58 0.29 16.89
N ASP A 201 5.41 1.59 16.69
CA ASP A 201 4.22 2.35 17.05
C ASP A 201 3.24 2.40 15.87
N LEU A 202 2.00 1.97 16.10
CA LEU A 202 0.92 1.95 15.11
C LEU A 202 0.01 3.18 15.20
N THR A 203 0.34 4.16 16.05
CA THR A 203 -0.46 5.37 16.23
C THR A 203 -0.56 6.17 14.93
N ASN A 204 -1.79 6.62 14.61
CA ASN A 204 -2.13 7.43 13.43
C ASN A 204 -1.90 6.73 12.08
N LEU A 205 -1.79 5.40 12.04
CA LEU A 205 -1.88 4.65 10.80
C LEU A 205 -3.33 4.64 10.31
N ALA A 206 -3.51 4.61 8.99
CA ALA A 206 -4.85 4.52 8.41
C ALA A 206 -4.86 3.78 7.08
N PHE A 207 -5.90 2.97 6.87
CA PHE A 207 -6.32 2.61 5.52
C PHE A 207 -7.14 3.75 4.93
N THR A 208 -6.71 4.27 3.78
CA THR A 208 -7.32 5.42 3.10
C THR A 208 -7.89 5.08 1.72
N ASN A 209 -7.64 3.87 1.22
CA ASN A 209 -8.23 3.34 0.00
C ASN A 209 -8.44 1.82 0.12
N GLY A 210 -9.44 1.30 -0.59
CA GLY A 210 -9.97 -0.05 -0.41
C GLY A 210 -10.97 -0.05 0.73
N ILE A 211 -10.44 0.03 1.96
CA ILE A 211 -11.22 0.23 3.18
C ILE A 211 -10.88 1.56 3.85
N THR A 212 -11.74 2.00 4.76
CA THR A 212 -11.47 3.10 5.70
C THR A 212 -11.31 2.53 7.10
N PHE A 213 -10.12 2.64 7.69
CA PHE A 213 -9.86 2.20 9.07
C PHE A 213 -8.75 3.05 9.69
N ASN A 214 -8.99 3.58 10.89
CA ASN A 214 -7.98 4.30 11.66
C ASN A 214 -7.47 3.40 12.79
N PHE A 215 -6.17 3.25 12.89
CA PHE A 215 -5.58 2.41 13.93
C PHE A 215 -5.71 3.07 15.31
N PRO A 216 -6.03 2.30 16.35
CA PRO A 216 -5.89 2.78 17.72
C PRO A 216 -4.41 2.98 18.05
N SER A 217 -4.12 3.94 18.94
CA SER A 217 -2.77 4.10 19.49
C SER A 217 -2.35 2.83 20.22
N SER A 218 -1.32 2.16 19.68
CA SER A 218 -0.88 0.83 20.09
C SER A 218 0.53 0.57 19.59
N THR A 219 1.15 -0.48 20.13
CA THR A 219 2.49 -0.92 19.76
C THR A 219 2.45 -2.34 19.27
N LEU A 220 3.35 -2.69 18.35
CA LEU A 220 3.52 -4.03 17.84
C LEU A 220 4.95 -4.52 18.11
N ASP A 221 5.06 -5.63 18.83
CA ASP A 221 6.35 -6.23 19.20
C ASP A 221 7.16 -6.68 17.96
N PRO A 222 8.48 -6.90 18.10
CA PRO A 222 9.30 -7.39 17.00
C PRO A 222 8.76 -8.71 16.43
N GLY A 223 8.67 -8.80 15.10
CA GLY A 223 8.15 -9.97 14.37
C GLY A 223 6.66 -10.23 14.52
N ALA A 224 5.96 -9.50 15.39
CA ALA A 224 4.55 -9.75 15.71
C ALA A 224 3.62 -9.32 14.56
N ARG A 225 2.45 -9.95 14.51
CA ARG A 225 1.39 -9.72 13.52
C ARG A 225 0.19 -9.05 14.17
N VAL A 226 -0.58 -8.34 13.37
CA VAL A 226 -1.81 -7.66 13.77
C VAL A 226 -2.84 -7.74 12.65
N ILE A 227 -4.11 -7.87 13.01
CA ILE A 227 -5.20 -8.14 12.07
C ILE A 227 -6.27 -7.06 12.18
N VAL A 228 -6.71 -6.54 11.04
CA VAL A 228 -7.99 -5.81 10.95
C VAL A 228 -9.00 -6.74 10.28
N ALA A 229 -10.07 -7.07 11.00
CA ALA A 229 -11.13 -7.93 10.49
C ALA A 229 -12.18 -7.13 9.70
N GLY A 230 -12.85 -7.75 8.74
CA GLY A 230 -14.08 -7.20 8.15
C GLY A 230 -15.14 -7.06 9.23
N ASN A 231 -15.56 -8.18 9.81
CA ASN A 231 -16.42 -8.27 10.98
C ASN A 231 -15.74 -9.14 12.05
N GLU A 232 -15.42 -8.56 13.22
CA GLU A 232 -14.65 -9.24 14.26
C GLU A 232 -15.36 -10.50 14.79
N ALA A 233 -16.69 -10.47 14.93
CA ALA A 233 -17.43 -11.62 15.42
C ALA A 233 -17.45 -12.78 14.42
N ALA A 234 -17.62 -12.48 13.12
CA ALA A 234 -17.56 -13.47 12.06
C ALA A 234 -16.14 -14.03 11.90
N PHE A 235 -15.13 -13.15 11.95
CA PHE A 235 -13.72 -13.51 11.92
C PHE A 235 -13.37 -14.49 13.05
N ILE A 236 -13.71 -14.17 14.30
CA ILE A 236 -13.47 -15.07 15.45
C ILE A 236 -14.18 -16.42 15.28
N HIS A 237 -15.38 -16.43 14.68
CA HIS A 237 -16.12 -17.66 14.44
C HIS A 237 -15.41 -18.58 13.42
N ARG A 238 -14.84 -18.01 12.36
CA ARG A 238 -14.16 -18.76 11.29
C ARG A 238 -12.73 -19.14 11.63
N TYR A 239 -11.94 -18.17 12.08
CA TYR A 239 -10.49 -18.30 12.24
C TYR A 239 -10.08 -18.60 13.69
N GLY A 240 -11.04 -18.55 14.64
CA GLY A 240 -10.81 -18.83 16.05
C GLY A 240 -10.55 -17.58 16.90
N GLY A 241 -10.68 -17.74 18.22
CA GLY A 241 -10.44 -16.67 19.19
C GLY A 241 -8.97 -16.56 19.62
N GLY A 242 -8.59 -15.39 20.15
CA GLY A 242 -7.24 -15.13 20.67
C GLY A 242 -6.23 -14.63 19.65
N LEU A 243 -6.65 -14.42 18.40
CA LEU A 243 -5.86 -13.78 17.35
C LEU A 243 -5.72 -12.26 17.62
N PRO A 244 -4.64 -11.60 17.17
CA PRO A 244 -4.35 -10.19 17.46
C PRO A 244 -5.19 -9.23 16.60
N VAL A 245 -6.52 -9.27 16.77
CA VAL A 245 -7.44 -8.35 16.10
C VAL A 245 -7.36 -6.98 16.76
N ILE A 246 -6.96 -5.96 15.99
CA ILE A 246 -6.85 -4.57 16.45
C ILE A 246 -8.14 -3.77 16.24
N GLY A 247 -9.04 -4.28 15.41
CA GLY A 247 -10.36 -3.72 15.19
C GLY A 247 -11.05 -4.32 13.97
N GLN A 248 -12.23 -3.78 13.66
CA GLN A 248 -13.02 -4.16 12.49
C GLN A 248 -13.36 -2.94 11.61
N TYR A 249 -13.46 -3.14 10.30
CA TYR A 249 -13.75 -2.06 9.36
C TYR A 249 -15.18 -2.05 8.78
N GLN A 250 -15.92 -3.17 8.76
CA GLN A 250 -17.30 -3.22 8.25
C GLN A 250 -18.32 -2.63 9.24
N ILE A 251 -18.18 -1.33 9.54
CA ILE A 251 -19.14 -0.54 10.34
C ILE A 251 -20.38 -0.16 9.51
N SER A 252 -20.24 -0.14 8.18
CA SER A 252 -21.32 -0.02 7.21
C SER A 252 -21.14 -1.05 6.09
N ASN A 253 -22.22 -1.38 5.38
CA ASN A 253 -22.17 -2.31 4.24
C ASN A 253 -21.32 -1.83 3.06
N SER A 254 -20.83 -0.58 3.08
CA SER A 254 -20.04 0.03 2.00
C SER A 254 -18.53 0.00 2.26
N ASN A 255 -18.10 -0.36 3.47
CA ASN A 255 -16.68 -0.43 3.82
C ASN A 255 -16.25 -1.90 3.86
N ARG A 256 -16.03 -2.48 2.68
CA ARG A 256 -15.63 -3.88 2.48
C ARG A 256 -14.58 -3.96 1.37
N LEU A 257 -13.83 -5.06 1.30
CA LEU A 257 -12.95 -5.29 0.16
C LEU A 257 -13.78 -5.63 -1.09
N SER A 258 -13.29 -5.25 -2.26
CA SER A 258 -13.92 -5.53 -3.55
C SER A 258 -13.55 -6.92 -4.05
N ASN A 259 -14.55 -7.77 -4.25
CA ASN A 259 -14.37 -9.09 -4.86
C ASN A 259 -13.90 -9.02 -6.33
N ASP A 260 -14.08 -7.87 -7.00
CA ASP A 260 -13.63 -7.62 -8.38
C ASP A 260 -12.24 -6.92 -8.44
N GLY A 261 -11.51 -6.93 -7.33
CA GLY A 261 -10.26 -6.18 -7.18
C GLY A 261 -10.45 -4.69 -6.92
N GLU A 262 -9.44 -4.06 -6.33
CA GLU A 262 -9.35 -2.62 -6.11
C GLU A 262 -7.94 -2.21 -5.67
N ARG A 263 -7.74 -0.90 -5.49
CA ARG A 263 -6.54 -0.35 -4.86
C ARG A 263 -6.68 -0.37 -3.35
N LEU A 264 -5.69 -0.94 -2.67
CA LEU A 264 -5.56 -0.93 -1.22
C LEU A 264 -4.41 0.00 -0.82
N ARG A 265 -4.67 0.91 0.12
CA ARG A 265 -3.67 1.89 0.58
C ARG A 265 -3.66 2.02 2.09
N LEU A 266 -2.51 1.70 2.67
CA LEU A 266 -2.17 1.88 4.08
C LEU A 266 -1.14 3.02 4.20
N GLU A 267 -1.44 4.02 5.00
CA GLU A 267 -0.59 5.17 5.27
C GLU A 267 -0.03 5.16 6.69
N ASP A 268 1.20 5.64 6.84
CA ASP A 268 1.83 5.91 8.12
C ASP A 268 1.32 7.22 8.75
N ALA A 269 1.82 7.54 9.93
CA ALA A 269 1.44 8.74 10.67
C ALA A 269 1.84 10.07 9.99
N SER A 270 2.64 10.02 8.93
CA SER A 270 3.00 11.17 8.10
C SER A 270 2.13 11.31 6.84
N GLY A 271 1.19 10.38 6.63
CA GLY A 271 0.41 10.25 5.39
C GLY A 271 1.22 9.71 4.22
N THR A 272 2.38 9.11 4.47
CA THR A 272 3.17 8.42 3.45
C THR A 272 2.69 6.97 3.34
N ALA A 273 2.65 6.41 2.13
CA ALA A 273 2.22 5.04 1.94
C ALA A 273 3.20 4.05 2.57
N ILE A 274 2.69 3.19 3.46
CA ILE A 274 3.34 1.94 3.88
C ILE A 274 3.11 0.88 2.80
N SER A 275 1.89 0.83 2.27
CA SER A 275 1.51 -0.07 1.18
C SER A 275 0.51 0.63 0.26
N ASP A 276 0.68 0.45 -1.05
CA ASP A 276 -0.16 1.06 -2.08
C ASP A 276 -0.10 0.21 -3.36
N PHE A 277 -1.06 -0.70 -3.52
CA PHE A 277 -1.11 -1.61 -4.66
C PHE A 277 -2.56 -1.90 -5.06
N THR A 278 -2.74 -2.37 -6.29
CA THR A 278 -4.05 -2.79 -6.82
C THR A 278 -4.04 -4.30 -7.00
N TYR A 279 -4.90 -5.01 -6.28
CA TYR A 279 -5.12 -6.44 -6.46
C TYR A 279 -6.25 -6.68 -7.46
N ASN A 280 -6.32 -7.90 -7.99
CA ASN A 280 -7.35 -8.32 -8.93
C ASN A 280 -7.74 -9.79 -8.68
N GLU A 281 -8.93 -10.17 -9.12
CA GLU A 281 -9.52 -11.50 -9.00
C GLU A 281 -8.94 -12.53 -9.97
N GLY A 282 -8.28 -12.07 -11.03
CA GLY A 282 -7.77 -12.90 -12.11
C GLY A 282 -6.28 -12.73 -12.39
N ALA A 283 -5.81 -13.54 -13.34
CA ALA A 283 -4.45 -13.49 -13.84
C ALA A 283 -4.04 -12.03 -14.21
N PRO A 284 -2.89 -11.54 -13.73
CA PRO A 284 -1.76 -12.32 -13.22
C PRO A 284 -1.80 -12.61 -11.71
N TRP A 285 -2.85 -12.16 -10.99
CA TRP A 285 -3.05 -12.46 -9.58
C TRP A 285 -3.53 -13.90 -9.36
N PRO A 286 -3.29 -14.50 -8.18
CA PRO A 286 -3.75 -15.84 -7.86
C PRO A 286 -5.29 -15.91 -7.77
N SER A 287 -5.95 -16.42 -8.82
CA SER A 287 -7.43 -16.49 -8.88
C SER A 287 -8.06 -17.43 -7.86
N SER A 288 -7.29 -18.35 -7.27
CA SER A 288 -7.78 -19.20 -6.19
C SER A 288 -8.06 -18.44 -4.89
N ALA A 289 -7.66 -17.17 -4.77
CA ALA A 289 -8.08 -16.29 -3.67
C ALA A 289 -9.48 -15.68 -3.87
N ASP A 290 -10.11 -15.90 -5.02
CA ASP A 290 -11.41 -15.34 -5.39
C ASP A 290 -12.57 -16.28 -4.99
N GLY A 291 -12.99 -16.29 -3.72
CA GLY A 291 -14.18 -17.02 -3.27
C GLY A 291 -13.96 -18.53 -3.05
N PHE A 292 -12.78 -19.07 -3.36
CA PHE A 292 -12.41 -20.46 -3.05
C PHE A 292 -11.85 -20.62 -1.62
N GLY A 293 -11.75 -19.53 -0.87
CA GLY A 293 -11.39 -19.50 0.54
C GLY A 293 -9.90 -19.45 0.85
N TYR A 294 -9.02 -19.43 -0.16
CA TYR A 294 -7.61 -19.10 0.05
C TYR A 294 -7.44 -17.59 0.23
N SER A 295 -6.46 -17.17 1.04
CA SER A 295 -6.06 -15.76 1.15
C SER A 295 -4.92 -15.46 0.17
N LEU A 296 -4.69 -14.18 -0.11
CA LEU A 296 -3.47 -13.70 -0.77
C LEU A 296 -2.39 -13.47 0.28
N VAL A 297 -1.22 -14.10 0.09
CA VAL A 297 -0.04 -14.02 0.95
C VAL A 297 1.10 -13.35 0.18
N LEU A 298 1.68 -12.30 0.77
CA LEU A 298 2.86 -11.64 0.24
C LEU A 298 4.09 -12.49 0.55
N MET A 299 4.76 -12.98 -0.48
CA MET A 299 6.02 -13.71 -0.33
C MET A 299 7.13 -12.74 0.07
N CYS A 300 8.04 -13.15 0.96
CA CYS A 300 9.18 -12.36 1.44
C CYS A 300 8.86 -10.86 1.69
N PRO A 301 7.95 -10.53 2.64
CA PRO A 301 7.60 -9.15 2.96
C PRO A 301 8.84 -8.29 3.28
N GLY A 302 8.88 -7.06 2.76
CA GLY A 302 10.04 -6.15 2.88
C GLY A 302 11.11 -6.32 1.79
N LEU A 303 11.13 -7.46 1.09
CA LEU A 303 12.00 -7.70 -0.07
C LEU A 303 11.24 -7.64 -1.38
N ASN A 304 10.03 -8.20 -1.41
CA ASN A 304 9.18 -8.19 -2.59
C ASN A 304 8.39 -6.89 -2.73
N ASP A 305 8.24 -6.44 -3.98
CA ASP A 305 7.37 -5.33 -4.34
C ASP A 305 5.90 -5.79 -4.35
N PRO A 306 5.04 -5.29 -3.45
CA PRO A 306 3.64 -5.69 -3.36
C PRO A 306 2.79 -5.24 -4.57
N THR A 307 3.31 -4.36 -5.43
CA THR A 307 2.61 -3.94 -6.66
C THR A 307 2.66 -5.00 -7.77
N LEU A 308 3.56 -5.98 -7.64
CA LEU A 308 3.74 -7.04 -8.64
C LEU A 308 2.91 -8.27 -8.28
N PRO A 309 2.02 -8.78 -9.16
CA PRO A 309 1.20 -9.96 -8.86
C PRO A 309 2.03 -11.22 -8.56
N GLN A 310 3.22 -11.33 -9.16
CA GLN A 310 4.15 -12.44 -8.94
C GLN A 310 4.78 -12.47 -7.55
N SER A 311 4.67 -11.37 -6.77
CA SER A 311 5.05 -11.30 -5.36
C SER A 311 4.01 -11.95 -4.43
N TRP A 312 2.81 -12.21 -4.95
CA TRP A 312 1.70 -12.78 -4.21
C TRP A 312 1.48 -14.24 -4.59
N ARG A 313 1.09 -15.02 -3.59
CA ARG A 313 0.59 -16.38 -3.77
C ARG A 313 -0.69 -16.59 -2.98
N THR A 314 -1.33 -17.73 -3.18
CA THR A 314 -2.36 -18.16 -2.24
C THR A 314 -1.74 -18.74 -0.97
N SER A 315 -2.50 -18.74 0.12
CA SER A 315 -2.21 -19.59 1.27
C SER A 315 -2.17 -21.08 0.89
N ALA A 316 -1.43 -21.89 1.65
CA ALA A 316 -1.34 -23.32 1.45
C ALA A 316 -2.68 -24.03 1.73
N THR A 317 -3.46 -23.49 2.67
CA THR A 317 -4.75 -24.04 3.10
C THR A 317 -5.89 -23.04 2.92
N VAL A 318 -7.09 -23.58 2.75
CA VAL A 318 -8.34 -22.80 2.83
C VAL A 318 -8.43 -22.13 4.21
N ASN A 319 -9.00 -20.94 4.23
CA ASN A 319 -9.08 -20.01 5.37
C ASN A 319 -7.75 -19.36 5.78
N GLY A 320 -6.73 -19.44 4.93
CA GLY A 320 -5.48 -18.73 5.19
C GLY A 320 -4.69 -19.26 6.38
N ASN A 321 -3.79 -18.44 6.89
CA ASN A 321 -2.89 -18.75 8.00
C ASN A 321 -2.73 -17.54 8.92
N ALA A 322 -3.86 -16.92 9.28
CA ALA A 322 -3.93 -15.75 10.17
C ALA A 322 -3.13 -15.95 11.46
N ASN A 323 -2.34 -14.93 11.80
CA ASN A 323 -1.32 -14.88 12.85
C ASN A 323 -0.21 -15.94 12.73
N GLY A 324 0.02 -16.46 11.54
CA GLY A 324 0.99 -17.51 11.25
C GLY A 324 1.69 -17.30 9.91
N SER A 325 2.48 -18.29 9.51
CA SER A 325 3.11 -18.33 8.21
C SER A 325 3.13 -19.78 7.74
N ASP A 326 2.83 -19.97 6.46
CA ASP A 326 2.97 -21.20 5.70
C ASP A 326 4.24 -21.19 4.82
N THR A 327 5.15 -20.23 5.05
CA THR A 327 6.47 -20.19 4.41
C THR A 327 7.34 -21.33 4.95
N ILE A 328 8.09 -21.96 4.05
CA ILE A 328 9.05 -23.01 4.33
C ILE A 328 10.42 -22.35 4.41
N ASP A 329 10.96 -22.27 5.61
CA ASP A 329 12.30 -21.68 5.87
C ASP A 329 13.38 -22.50 5.16
N LEU A 330 14.08 -21.87 4.19
CA LEU A 330 15.06 -22.53 3.34
C LEU A 330 16.22 -23.10 4.16
N ALA A 331 16.69 -22.34 5.17
CA ALA A 331 17.80 -22.77 6.01
C ALA A 331 17.45 -24.05 6.80
N THR A 332 16.25 -24.12 7.37
CA THR A 332 15.72 -25.28 8.07
C THR A 332 15.53 -26.46 7.12
N TRP A 333 15.04 -26.22 5.90
CA TRP A 333 14.91 -27.23 4.86
C TRP A 333 16.27 -27.82 4.46
N MET A 334 17.29 -26.97 4.26
CA MET A 334 18.66 -27.41 3.91
C MET A 334 19.24 -28.29 5.01
N VAL A 335 19.11 -27.89 6.28
CA VAL A 335 19.59 -28.68 7.43
C VAL A 335 18.87 -30.04 7.51
N THR A 336 17.55 -30.04 7.30
CA THR A 336 16.73 -31.25 7.38
C THR A 336 17.11 -32.25 6.29
N ASN A 337 17.32 -31.76 5.06
CA ASN A 337 17.64 -32.57 3.88
C ASN A 337 19.14 -32.77 3.65
N ARG A 338 19.99 -32.24 4.54
CA ARG A 338 21.47 -32.32 4.48
C ARG A 338 22.08 -31.70 3.22
N VAL A 339 21.41 -30.70 2.65
CA VAL A 339 21.89 -29.94 1.49
C VAL A 339 22.97 -28.97 1.94
N LEU A 340 24.15 -29.06 1.33
CA LEU A 340 25.29 -28.16 1.60
C LEU A 340 25.44 -27.05 0.55
N ASP A 341 25.01 -27.32 -0.68
CA ASP A 341 25.09 -26.39 -1.80
C ASP A 341 23.83 -26.53 -2.65
N LEU A 342 23.05 -25.44 -2.74
CA LEU A 342 21.77 -25.43 -3.46
C LEU A 342 21.95 -25.60 -4.99
N SER A 343 23.16 -25.44 -5.52
CA SER A 343 23.45 -25.62 -6.94
C SER A 343 23.78 -27.07 -7.33
N PHE A 344 23.88 -27.98 -6.36
CA PHE A 344 24.26 -29.37 -6.59
C PHE A 344 23.03 -30.25 -6.81
N ASP A 345 23.26 -31.27 -7.65
CA ASP A 345 22.38 -32.40 -7.92
C ASP A 345 22.89 -33.58 -7.09
N ASP A 346 22.33 -33.73 -5.88
CA ASP A 346 22.84 -34.65 -4.85
C ASP A 346 22.43 -36.11 -5.12
N ASP A 347 21.34 -36.35 -5.87
CA ASP A 347 20.81 -37.68 -6.18
C ASP A 347 20.97 -38.12 -7.65
N GLY A 348 21.44 -37.22 -8.52
CA GLY A 348 21.84 -37.50 -9.89
C GLY A 348 20.71 -37.47 -10.91
N ASP A 349 19.58 -36.81 -10.62
CA ASP A 349 18.43 -36.71 -11.51
C ASP A 349 18.44 -35.48 -12.44
N ARG A 350 19.49 -34.65 -12.33
CA ARG A 350 19.73 -33.39 -13.05
C ARG A 350 18.92 -32.21 -12.51
N SER A 351 18.29 -32.35 -11.36
CA SER A 351 17.71 -31.24 -10.61
C SER A 351 18.72 -30.70 -9.60
N ALA A 352 18.87 -29.39 -9.56
CA ALA A 352 19.65 -28.78 -8.49
C ALA A 352 18.78 -28.71 -7.22
N SER A 353 19.40 -28.84 -6.05
CA SER A 353 18.70 -28.78 -4.76
C SER A 353 17.83 -27.52 -4.58
N LEU A 354 18.15 -26.40 -5.24
CA LEU A 354 17.29 -25.20 -5.25
C LEU A 354 15.95 -25.44 -5.96
N LEU A 355 15.97 -26.17 -7.08
CA LEU A 355 14.78 -26.51 -7.85
C LEU A 355 13.95 -27.57 -7.10
N GLU A 356 14.62 -28.51 -6.44
CA GLU A 356 14.00 -29.46 -5.51
C GLU A 356 13.25 -28.76 -4.37
N PHE A 357 13.89 -27.79 -3.69
CA PHE A 357 13.22 -26.93 -2.70
C PHE A 357 12.02 -26.20 -3.30
N ALA A 358 12.23 -25.59 -4.47
CA ALA A 358 11.20 -24.78 -5.10
C ALA A 358 9.98 -25.60 -5.54
N THR A 359 10.14 -26.90 -5.81
CA THR A 359 9.08 -27.83 -6.22
C THR A 359 8.56 -28.74 -5.12
N GLY A 360 9.24 -28.77 -3.97
CA GLY A 360 8.89 -29.60 -2.82
C GLY A 360 9.25 -31.07 -2.96
N ARG A 361 10.28 -31.36 -3.77
CA ARG A 361 10.85 -32.70 -3.93
C ARG A 361 11.96 -32.94 -2.90
N ASP A 362 12.39 -34.20 -2.77
CA ASP A 362 13.44 -34.61 -1.82
C ASP A 362 14.77 -34.67 -2.55
N PRO A 363 15.75 -33.79 -2.25
CA PRO A 363 17.01 -33.70 -2.99
C PRO A 363 17.94 -34.92 -2.80
N ASN A 364 17.50 -35.92 -2.04
CA ASN A 364 18.21 -37.18 -1.83
C ASN A 364 17.53 -38.37 -2.54
N ILE A 365 16.46 -38.14 -3.29
CA ILE A 365 15.65 -39.18 -3.94
C ILE A 365 15.47 -38.85 -5.41
N PHE A 366 16.21 -39.58 -6.25
CA PHE A 366 16.11 -39.48 -7.71
C PHE A 366 14.65 -39.45 -8.21
N ASP A 367 14.28 -38.38 -8.90
CA ASP A 367 12.99 -38.22 -9.56
C ASP A 367 13.09 -38.41 -11.08
N ALA A 368 12.14 -39.17 -11.65
CA ALA A 368 12.15 -39.50 -13.08
C ALA A 368 11.38 -38.49 -13.95
N THR A 369 10.83 -37.43 -13.36
CA THR A 369 9.92 -36.48 -14.01
C THR A 369 10.50 -35.07 -14.02
N ASP A 370 10.34 -34.35 -15.13
CA ASP A 370 10.80 -32.95 -15.23
C ASP A 370 9.97 -32.02 -14.29
N GLU A 371 10.58 -30.99 -13.70
CA GLU A 371 9.89 -29.97 -12.88
C GLU A 371 9.19 -28.88 -13.69
N VAL A 372 9.66 -28.68 -14.93
CA VAL A 372 9.19 -27.62 -15.81
C VAL A 372 8.57 -28.26 -17.05
N GLU A 373 7.27 -28.09 -17.18
CA GLU A 373 6.51 -28.62 -18.30
C GLU A 373 6.41 -27.58 -19.43
N SER A 374 6.32 -28.07 -20.67
CA SER A 374 6.02 -27.22 -21.82
C SER A 374 4.52 -27.24 -22.14
N ALA A 375 3.97 -26.09 -22.51
CA ALA A 375 2.57 -25.92 -22.86
C ALA A 375 2.40 -25.00 -24.08
N ILE A 376 1.19 -24.96 -24.63
CA ILE A 376 0.78 -24.00 -25.66
C ILE A 376 -0.40 -23.22 -25.11
N VAL A 377 -0.34 -21.89 -25.21
CA VAL A 377 -1.41 -20.97 -24.84
C VAL A 377 -1.99 -20.35 -26.11
N GLU A 378 -3.31 -20.37 -26.25
CA GLU A 378 -4.01 -19.68 -27.35
C GLU A 378 -4.61 -18.37 -26.84
N THR A 379 -4.22 -17.26 -27.48
CA THR A 379 -4.76 -15.92 -27.20
C THR A 379 -5.05 -15.23 -28.52
N ASP A 380 -6.26 -14.70 -28.68
CA ASP A 380 -6.71 -14.00 -29.89
C ASP A 380 -6.48 -14.78 -31.21
N GLY A 381 -6.62 -16.11 -31.14
CA GLY A 381 -6.41 -17.02 -32.28
C GLY A 381 -4.94 -17.23 -32.68
N GLN A 382 -3.99 -16.76 -31.86
CA GLN A 382 -2.56 -17.03 -31.99
C GLN A 382 -2.10 -18.01 -30.92
N LEU A 383 -1.18 -18.90 -31.28
CA LEU A 383 -0.60 -19.88 -30.36
C LEU A 383 0.76 -19.36 -29.87
N PHE A 384 1.02 -19.50 -28.58
CA PHE A 384 2.27 -19.10 -27.93
C PHE A 384 2.86 -20.29 -27.17
N ALA A 385 4.18 -20.47 -27.22
CA ALA A 385 4.86 -21.43 -26.36
C ALA A 385 4.83 -20.97 -24.92
N ALA A 386 4.68 -21.90 -23.97
CA ALA A 386 4.65 -21.60 -22.55
C ALA A 386 5.47 -22.62 -21.76
N MET A 387 5.96 -22.20 -20.60
CA MET A 387 6.55 -23.05 -19.57
C MET A 387 5.65 -23.01 -18.33
N VAL A 388 5.44 -24.17 -17.73
CA VAL A 388 4.70 -24.32 -16.48
C VAL A 388 5.65 -24.89 -15.44
N PHE A 389 5.88 -24.11 -14.40
CA PHE A 389 6.72 -24.47 -13.28
C PHE A 389 5.84 -24.80 -12.08
N ARG A 390 5.94 -26.02 -11.54
CA ARG A 390 5.15 -26.45 -10.38
C ARG A 390 5.87 -26.08 -9.09
N GLN A 391 5.50 -24.95 -8.49
CA GLN A 391 6.10 -24.46 -7.25
C GLN A 391 5.41 -25.05 -6.02
N GLN A 392 6.15 -25.48 -5.00
CA GLN A 392 5.60 -25.76 -3.68
C GLN A 392 5.12 -24.45 -3.03
N ILE A 393 3.89 -24.42 -2.53
CA ILE A 393 3.39 -23.26 -1.78
C ILE A 393 4.20 -23.13 -0.49
N GLY A 394 4.70 -21.93 -0.22
CA GLY A 394 5.56 -21.64 0.92
C GLY A 394 7.06 -21.66 0.61
N ALA A 395 7.50 -22.22 -0.52
CA ALA A 395 8.89 -22.12 -0.98
C ALA A 395 9.15 -20.71 -1.57
N ASP A 396 9.08 -19.70 -0.69
CA ASP A 396 8.99 -18.28 -1.05
C ASP A 396 10.37 -17.62 -1.21
N GLU A 397 11.41 -18.19 -0.58
CA GLU A 397 12.80 -17.70 -0.55
C GLU A 397 13.55 -17.91 -1.89
N ILE A 398 12.82 -17.82 -2.99
CA ILE A 398 13.35 -17.88 -4.35
C ILE A 398 12.93 -16.65 -5.15
N SER A 399 13.69 -16.38 -6.19
CA SER A 399 13.27 -15.54 -7.30
C SER A 399 13.28 -16.39 -8.55
N PHE A 400 12.31 -16.17 -9.42
CA PHE A 400 12.25 -16.84 -10.70
C PHE A 400 11.99 -15.84 -11.82
N ARG A 401 12.49 -16.13 -13.01
CA ARG A 401 12.10 -15.43 -14.24
C ARG A 401 12.22 -16.33 -15.46
N GLY A 402 11.40 -16.04 -16.47
CA GLY A 402 11.53 -16.67 -17.77
C GLY A 402 12.57 -15.97 -18.63
N GLU A 403 13.41 -16.74 -19.30
CA GLU A 403 14.34 -16.25 -20.33
C GLU A 403 14.13 -16.97 -21.65
N SER A 404 14.48 -16.29 -22.74
CA SER A 404 14.29 -16.75 -24.11
C SER A 404 15.56 -16.58 -24.92
N SER A 405 15.74 -17.45 -25.91
CA SER A 405 16.89 -17.43 -26.81
C SER A 405 16.52 -17.91 -28.20
N GLY A 406 17.22 -17.38 -29.22
CA GLY A 406 17.16 -17.89 -30.60
C GLY A 406 18.31 -18.83 -30.95
N ASP A 407 19.33 -18.96 -30.10
CA ASP A 407 20.58 -19.66 -30.42
C ASP A 407 21.16 -20.49 -29.26
N LEU A 408 20.49 -20.53 -28.10
CA LEU A 408 20.94 -21.16 -26.84
C LEU A 408 22.20 -20.55 -26.22
N VAL A 409 22.71 -19.45 -26.78
CA VAL A 409 23.93 -18.77 -26.33
C VAL A 409 23.56 -17.42 -25.71
N ASN A 410 22.79 -16.62 -26.43
CA ASN A 410 22.34 -15.31 -25.99
C ASN A 410 20.93 -15.44 -25.41
N TRP A 411 20.81 -15.16 -24.11
CA TRP A 411 19.55 -15.22 -23.37
C TRP A 411 19.10 -13.79 -23.02
N THR A 412 17.80 -13.57 -23.12
CA THR A 412 17.15 -12.29 -22.80
C THR A 412 15.90 -12.53 -21.96
N ASP A 413 15.52 -11.55 -21.14
CA ASP A 413 14.29 -11.63 -20.34
C ASP A 413 13.04 -11.84 -21.20
N GLY A 414 12.09 -12.60 -20.65
CA GLY A 414 10.89 -13.10 -21.32
C GLY A 414 11.07 -14.59 -21.60
N PRO A 415 10.09 -15.49 -21.39
CA PRO A 415 8.63 -15.32 -21.41
C PRO A 415 8.02 -14.53 -20.24
N LEU A 416 6.83 -13.96 -20.48
CA LEU A 416 6.11 -13.13 -19.51
C LEU A 416 5.39 -14.00 -18.48
N TYR A 417 5.45 -13.60 -17.20
CA TYR A 417 4.63 -14.19 -16.15
C TYR A 417 3.15 -13.96 -16.47
N LEU A 418 2.40 -15.04 -16.67
CA LEU A 418 0.97 -14.99 -16.96
C LEU A 418 0.14 -15.06 -15.67
N GLY A 419 0.65 -15.72 -14.63
CA GLY A 419 -0.07 -15.92 -13.37
C GLY A 419 0.31 -17.24 -12.72
N ARG A 420 -0.37 -17.54 -11.61
CA ARG A 420 -0.25 -18.82 -10.92
C ARG A 420 -1.63 -19.35 -10.52
N THR A 421 -1.74 -20.67 -10.49
CA THR A 421 -2.97 -21.37 -10.09
C THR A 421 -2.66 -22.34 -8.96
N ASN A 422 -3.41 -22.29 -7.86
CA ASN A 422 -3.30 -23.28 -6.79
C ASN A 422 -3.87 -24.62 -7.28
N ASN A 423 -3.11 -25.70 -7.13
CA ASN A 423 -3.50 -27.03 -7.59
C ASN A 423 -4.34 -27.81 -6.56
N GLY A 424 -4.49 -27.29 -5.34
CA GLY A 424 -5.23 -27.93 -4.24
C GLY A 424 -4.48 -29.06 -3.54
N ASP A 425 -3.21 -29.28 -3.87
CA ASP A 425 -2.36 -30.33 -3.31
C ASP A 425 -1.06 -29.80 -2.67
N GLY A 426 -1.05 -28.51 -2.30
CA GLY A 426 0.09 -27.83 -1.70
C GLY A 426 1.08 -27.26 -2.71
N THR A 427 0.80 -27.36 -4.01
CA THR A 427 1.59 -26.69 -5.05
C THR A 427 0.78 -25.68 -5.87
N SER A 428 1.49 -24.79 -6.55
CA SER A 428 0.95 -23.86 -7.53
C SER A 428 1.60 -24.07 -8.89
N SER A 429 0.80 -24.04 -9.95
CA SER A 429 1.30 -24.01 -11.33
C SER A 429 1.58 -22.57 -11.73
N VAL A 430 2.86 -22.23 -11.94
CA VAL A 430 3.34 -20.90 -12.34
C VAL A 430 3.57 -20.86 -13.84
N TRP A 431 2.92 -19.92 -14.54
CA TRP A 431 2.90 -19.87 -16.00
C TRP A 431 3.79 -18.76 -16.55
N PHE A 432 4.66 -19.11 -17.50
CA PHE A 432 5.37 -18.15 -18.33
C PHE A 432 5.02 -18.36 -19.80
N VAL A 433 4.59 -17.32 -20.50
CA VAL A 433 4.19 -17.39 -21.91
C VAL A 433 5.11 -16.55 -22.78
N SER A 434 5.57 -17.13 -23.89
CA SER A 434 6.39 -16.43 -24.87
C SER A 434 5.68 -15.17 -25.37
N ASN A 435 6.44 -14.10 -25.59
CA ASN A 435 5.93 -12.90 -26.25
C ASN A 435 5.93 -13.03 -27.79
N ARG A 436 6.28 -14.20 -28.32
CA ARG A 436 6.30 -14.53 -29.75
C ARG A 436 5.31 -15.63 -30.06
N ALA A 437 4.45 -15.34 -31.03
CA ALA A 437 3.55 -16.36 -31.56
C ALA A 437 4.35 -17.45 -32.28
N ILE A 438 3.90 -18.68 -32.13
CA ILE A 438 4.46 -19.84 -32.82
C ILE A 438 4.38 -19.59 -34.34
N GLY A 439 5.52 -19.77 -35.02
CA GLY A 439 5.66 -19.56 -36.46
C GLY A 439 6.19 -18.17 -36.86
N THR A 440 6.38 -17.22 -35.94
CA THR A 440 6.98 -15.90 -36.27
C THR A 440 8.50 -15.91 -36.24
N SER A 441 9.13 -17.00 -35.78
CA SER A 441 10.58 -17.19 -35.78
C SER A 441 10.93 -18.62 -36.21
N GLU A 442 12.13 -18.83 -36.74
CA GLU A 442 12.61 -20.17 -37.13
C GLU A 442 12.71 -21.10 -35.92
N ARG A 443 13.14 -20.56 -34.78
CA ARG A 443 13.26 -21.26 -33.50
C ARG A 443 13.25 -20.27 -32.33
N GLU A 444 12.74 -20.75 -31.21
CA GLU A 444 12.77 -20.09 -29.92
C GLU A 444 12.97 -21.16 -28.84
N PHE A 445 13.81 -20.85 -27.86
CA PHE A 445 14.07 -21.66 -26.69
C PHE A 445 13.68 -20.86 -25.46
N LEU A 446 13.01 -21.51 -24.52
CA LEU A 446 12.61 -20.91 -23.25
C LEU A 446 13.36 -21.64 -22.13
N ARG A 447 13.74 -20.92 -21.07
CA ARG A 447 14.22 -21.51 -19.82
C ARG A 447 13.68 -20.74 -18.62
N LEU A 448 13.59 -21.44 -17.50
CA LEU A 448 13.37 -20.85 -16.19
C LEU A 448 14.71 -20.61 -15.52
N GLU A 449 14.95 -19.39 -15.05
CA GLU A 449 16.02 -19.12 -14.10
C GLU A 449 15.43 -19.04 -12.69
N ILE A 450 16.02 -19.75 -11.75
CA ILE A 450 15.71 -19.68 -10.32
C ILE A 450 16.98 -19.29 -9.57
N THR A 451 16.84 -18.35 -8.65
CA THR A 451 17.89 -17.95 -7.70
C THR A 451 17.33 -17.92 -6.30
N THR A 452 18.18 -18.01 -5.28
CA THR A 452 17.75 -17.72 -3.91
C THR A 452 17.38 -16.24 -3.79
N LYS A 453 16.43 -15.94 -2.89
CA LYS A 453 16.18 -14.60 -2.40
C LYS A 453 16.89 -14.48 -1.04
N PRO A 454 17.67 -13.39 -0.82
CA PRO A 454 18.46 -13.23 0.40
C PRO A 454 17.61 -13.00 1.65
#